data_AF-A0A6P7K5U9-F1
#
_entry.id   AF-A0A6P7K5U9-F1
#
_cell.length_a   1.000
_cell.length_b   1.000
_cell.length_c   1.000
_cell.angle_alpha   90.00
_cell.angle_beta   90.00
_cell.angle_gamma   90.00
#
_symmetry.space_group_name_H-M   'P 1'
#
loop_
_entity.id
_entity.type
_entity.pdbx_description
1 polymer ?
#
loop_
_entity_poly.entity_id
_entity_poly.type
_entity_poly.pdbx_seq_one_letter_code
_entity_poly.pdbx_strand_id
1 'polypeptide(L)'
;MEFKMSVRKSKEETAEWSGLFLNDLKTKQDSLVFVKRMMAVAVSSITYLRGIFPEEAYRSRYLEDLCIKLLRETCNNPGASKVVKWMMGCFDALERQYLEIVFIGVYTNPDVPTHIVESYQFKFRYTEKGPEMDIFRNNESGLQVSLDDTKKASLLLVRKLYLLMQNLSALPSNVYLTMNLYYYDNITPADYQPPGFKEGECDRLWFEGIPVHFKVGEVQTAFHTLRLRITAEQGRMEQLRGNHLRETEQDSQREMMNDHCKKMNDEQDLPSEDESAQFKKPRRPKVAKKNAASKPVVKKRTRRQ
;
A
#
# COMPACT_ATOMS: atom_id res chain seq x y z
N MET A 1 14.04 -15.70 48.54
CA MET A 1 12.83 -14.88 48.37
C MET A 1 12.63 -14.72 46.86
N GLU A 2 11.88 -15.63 46.24
CA GLU A 2 11.67 -15.64 44.79
C GLU A 2 10.52 -14.71 44.42
N PHE A 3 10.81 -13.67 43.62
CA PHE A 3 9.80 -12.81 43.02
C PHE A 3 9.22 -13.51 41.78
N LYS A 4 8.00 -14.03 41.93
CA LYS A 4 7.23 -14.57 40.81
C LYS A 4 6.59 -13.41 40.05
N MET A 5 7.20 -12.99 38.94
CA MET A 5 6.57 -12.06 38.00
C MET A 5 5.41 -12.75 37.29
N SER A 6 4.18 -12.32 37.62
CA SER A 6 2.95 -12.76 36.97
C SER A 6 2.79 -12.03 35.63
N VAL A 7 2.78 -12.79 34.54
CA VAL A 7 2.48 -12.31 33.18
C VAL A 7 1.02 -11.89 33.11
N ARG A 8 0.76 -10.58 33.09
CA ARG A 8 -0.58 -9.98 32.87
C ARG A 8 -0.87 -9.59 31.40
N LYS A 9 0.00 -9.98 30.45
CA LYS A 9 -0.06 -9.50 29.06
C LYS A 9 -1.33 -9.88 28.26
N SER A 10 -1.91 -11.07 28.48
CA SER A 10 -2.93 -11.58 27.53
C SER A 10 -4.30 -10.91 27.58
N LYS A 11 -4.72 -10.33 28.72
CA LYS A 11 -6.04 -9.69 28.84
C LYS A 11 -6.08 -8.25 28.31
N GLU A 12 -5.01 -7.47 28.51
CA GLU A 12 -4.91 -6.10 28.02
C GLU A 12 -4.68 -6.05 26.51
N GLU A 13 -3.77 -6.88 25.97
CA GLU A 13 -3.51 -6.98 24.52
C GLU A 13 -4.78 -7.34 23.72
N THR A 14 -5.63 -8.21 24.29
CA THR A 14 -6.89 -8.63 23.65
C THR A 14 -7.96 -7.53 23.70
N ALA A 15 -7.98 -6.70 24.75
CA ALA A 15 -8.93 -5.60 24.90
C ALA A 15 -8.64 -4.47 23.91
N GLU A 16 -7.37 -4.11 23.72
CA GLU A 16 -6.94 -3.07 22.79
C GLU A 16 -7.18 -3.44 21.32
N TRP A 17 -6.84 -4.68 20.95
CA TRP A 17 -7.14 -5.21 19.61
C TRP A 17 -8.64 -5.18 19.32
N SER A 18 -9.48 -5.62 20.27
CA SER A 18 -10.93 -5.72 20.08
C SER A 18 -11.63 -4.39 19.83
N GLY A 19 -11.03 -3.28 20.28
CA GLY A 19 -11.52 -1.93 20.02
C GLY A 19 -11.32 -1.47 18.57
N LEU A 20 -10.41 -2.11 17.83
CA LEU A 20 -10.06 -1.78 16.44
C LEU A 20 -10.46 -2.87 15.46
N PHE A 21 -10.32 -4.13 15.82
CA PHE A 21 -10.52 -5.28 14.94
C PHE A 21 -11.34 -6.37 15.62
N LEU A 22 -11.86 -7.30 14.83
CA LEU A 22 -12.62 -8.43 15.35
C LEU A 22 -11.66 -9.45 16.00
N ASN A 23 -12.14 -10.12 17.04
CA ASN A 23 -11.43 -11.22 17.71
C ASN A 23 -11.70 -12.59 17.05
N ASP A 24 -12.53 -12.61 16.02
CA ASP A 24 -12.85 -13.79 15.23
C ASP A 24 -13.08 -13.37 13.78
N LEU A 25 -12.61 -14.17 12.82
CA LEU A 25 -12.65 -13.88 11.38
C LEU A 25 -13.14 -15.10 10.59
N LYS A 26 -14.21 -15.74 11.09
CA LYS A 26 -14.76 -16.97 10.50
C LYS A 26 -15.59 -16.74 9.26
N THR A 27 -16.29 -15.62 9.17
CA THR A 27 -17.22 -15.37 8.06
C THR A 27 -16.66 -14.39 7.04
N LYS A 28 -17.21 -14.43 5.83
CA LYS A 28 -16.94 -13.43 4.78
C LYS A 28 -17.24 -12.02 5.26
N GLN A 29 -18.29 -11.86 6.07
CA GLN A 29 -18.67 -10.57 6.63
C GLN A 29 -17.65 -10.06 7.66
N ASP A 30 -17.16 -10.93 8.54
CA ASP A 30 -16.12 -10.55 9.52
C ASP A 30 -14.84 -10.10 8.81
N SER A 31 -14.43 -10.86 7.80
CA SER A 31 -13.28 -10.56 6.96
C SER A 31 -13.45 -9.23 6.20
N LEU A 32 -14.64 -8.95 5.69
CA LEU A 32 -14.96 -7.66 5.05
C LEU A 32 -14.88 -6.50 6.05
N VAL A 33 -15.49 -6.62 7.23
CA VAL A 33 -15.43 -5.61 8.30
C VAL A 33 -13.98 -5.35 8.69
N PHE A 34 -13.19 -6.42 8.84
CA PHE A 34 -11.78 -6.33 9.16
C PHE A 34 -10.99 -5.53 8.11
N VAL A 35 -11.16 -5.83 6.82
CA VAL A 35 -10.43 -5.14 5.74
C VAL A 35 -10.82 -3.66 5.63
N LYS A 36 -12.10 -3.33 5.82
CA LYS A 36 -12.55 -1.92 5.89
C LYS A 36 -11.87 -1.17 7.04
N ARG A 37 -11.81 -1.78 8.23
CA ARG A 37 -11.14 -1.19 9.39
C ARG A 37 -9.64 -1.06 9.18
N MET A 38 -9.00 -2.05 8.55
CA MET A 38 -7.57 -2.01 8.25
C MET A 38 -7.23 -0.89 7.26
N MET A 39 -8.07 -0.70 6.23
CA MET A 39 -7.96 0.44 5.33
C MET A 39 -8.13 1.78 6.08
N ALA A 40 -9.13 1.91 6.95
CA ALA A 40 -9.34 3.13 7.74
C ALA A 40 -8.15 3.44 8.66
N VAL A 41 -7.59 2.43 9.33
CA VAL A 41 -6.37 2.57 10.16
C VAL A 41 -5.21 3.06 9.33
N ALA A 42 -4.95 2.45 8.18
CA ALA A 42 -3.83 2.82 7.31
C ALA A 42 -3.99 4.22 6.70
N VAL A 43 -5.17 4.58 6.17
CA VAL A 43 -5.44 5.93 5.63
C VAL A 43 -5.32 6.99 6.72
N SER A 44 -5.84 6.73 7.92
CA SER A 44 -5.72 7.66 9.05
C SER A 44 -4.26 7.81 9.49
N SER A 45 -3.51 6.71 9.52
CA SER A 45 -2.09 6.72 9.89
C SER A 45 -1.25 7.50 8.88
N ILE A 46 -1.49 7.30 7.58
CA ILE A 46 -0.83 8.06 6.51
C ILE A 46 -1.13 9.56 6.67
N THR A 47 -2.41 9.93 6.73
CA THR A 47 -2.82 11.35 6.77
C THR A 47 -2.33 12.06 8.04
N TYR A 48 -2.25 11.34 9.16
CA TYR A 48 -1.69 11.86 10.41
C TYR A 48 -0.18 12.02 10.34
N LEU A 49 0.55 10.96 9.99
CA LEU A 49 2.03 10.95 9.99
C LEU A 49 2.63 11.90 8.94
N ARG A 50 1.87 12.19 7.89
CA ARG A 50 2.24 13.17 6.87
C ARG A 50 1.81 14.60 7.20
N GLY A 51 1.15 14.82 8.34
CA GLY A 51 0.71 16.14 8.79
C GLY A 51 -0.34 16.77 7.88
N ILE A 52 -1.17 15.97 7.21
CA ILE A 52 -2.14 16.47 6.21
C ILE A 52 -3.32 17.18 6.88
N PHE A 53 -3.75 16.68 8.04
CA PHE A 53 -4.84 17.27 8.82
C PHE A 53 -4.38 17.57 10.24
N PRO A 54 -5.01 18.54 10.92
CA PRO A 54 -4.65 18.91 12.28
C PRO A 54 -5.12 17.86 13.31
N GLU A 55 -4.57 17.93 14.52
CA GLU A 55 -4.75 16.94 15.60
C GLU A 55 -6.23 16.69 15.94
N GLU A 56 -7.07 17.73 15.93
CA GLU A 56 -8.50 17.65 16.23
C GLU A 56 -9.31 16.81 15.24
N ALA A 57 -8.79 16.58 14.03
CA ALA A 57 -9.40 15.69 13.06
C ALA A 57 -9.31 14.21 13.47
N TYR A 58 -8.48 13.89 14.48
CA TYR A 58 -8.18 12.53 14.89
C TYR A 58 -8.65 12.21 16.31
N ARG A 59 -8.76 10.91 16.59
CA ARG A 59 -8.90 10.34 17.93
C ARG A 59 -7.80 9.31 18.14
N SER A 60 -7.22 9.28 19.33
CA SER A 60 -6.22 8.27 19.71
C SER A 60 -6.89 6.92 20.01
N ARG A 61 -6.24 5.85 19.57
CA ARG A 61 -6.51 4.46 19.93
C ARG A 61 -5.18 3.73 20.10
N TYR A 62 -5.20 2.64 20.85
CA TYR A 62 -4.05 1.77 21.02
C TYR A 62 -4.23 0.51 20.18
N LEU A 63 -3.16 0.14 19.48
CA LEU A 63 -3.01 -1.14 18.81
C LEU A 63 -1.77 -1.80 19.42
N GLU A 64 -1.98 -2.61 20.45
CA GLU A 64 -0.92 -3.02 21.37
C GLU A 64 -0.19 -1.80 21.95
N ASP A 65 1.15 -1.80 21.92
CA ASP A 65 2.01 -0.72 22.39
C ASP A 65 1.99 0.54 21.51
N LEU A 66 1.31 0.51 20.37
CA LEU A 66 1.30 1.63 19.42
C LEU A 66 0.08 2.53 19.58
N CYS A 67 0.32 3.81 19.88
CA CYS A 67 -0.71 4.85 19.82
C CYS A 67 -0.96 5.26 18.36
N ILE A 68 -2.10 4.86 17.82
CA ILE A 68 -2.56 5.22 16.48
C ILE A 68 -3.56 6.36 16.50
N LYS A 69 -3.57 7.15 15.41
CA LYS A 69 -4.53 8.23 15.19
C LYS A 69 -5.54 7.81 14.14
N LEU A 70 -6.81 7.81 14.52
CA LEU A 70 -7.91 7.52 13.62
C LEU A 70 -8.67 8.78 13.26
N LEU A 71 -8.96 8.97 11.98
CA LEU A 71 -9.84 10.04 11.54
C LEU A 71 -11.20 9.92 12.24
N ARG A 72 -11.67 11.04 12.76
CA ARG A 72 -13.02 11.13 13.31
C ARG A 72 -14.02 11.11 12.17
N GLU A 73 -15.08 10.35 12.35
CA GLU A 73 -16.17 10.24 11.38
C GLU A 73 -16.87 11.60 11.17
N THR A 74 -17.00 12.36 12.27
CA THR A 74 -17.47 13.74 12.25
C THR A 74 -16.37 14.65 12.77
N CYS A 75 -15.90 15.58 11.94
CA CYS A 75 -14.98 16.64 12.35
C CYS A 75 -15.28 17.93 11.58
N ASN A 76 -14.89 19.07 12.16
CA ASN A 76 -15.11 20.38 11.53
C ASN A 76 -14.10 20.66 10.40
N ASN A 77 -13.09 19.81 10.22
CA ASN A 77 -12.14 19.94 9.13
C ASN A 77 -12.77 19.41 7.82
N PRO A 78 -12.92 20.24 6.78
CA PRO A 78 -13.60 19.84 5.55
C PRO A 78 -12.79 18.82 4.74
N GLY A 79 -11.46 18.90 4.77
CA GLY A 79 -10.58 17.96 4.08
C GLY A 79 -10.64 16.56 4.67
N ALA A 80 -10.52 16.46 6.00
CA ALA A 80 -10.67 15.20 6.73
C ALA A 80 -12.07 14.59 6.52
N SER A 81 -13.12 15.41 6.60
CA SER A 81 -14.49 14.99 6.30
C SER A 81 -14.66 14.47 4.87
N LYS A 82 -13.97 15.08 3.89
CA LYS A 82 -13.97 14.61 2.49
C LYS A 82 -13.30 13.25 2.36
N VAL A 83 -12.16 13.03 3.01
CA VAL A 83 -11.47 11.73 3.04
C VAL A 83 -12.33 10.64 3.70
N VAL A 84 -13.04 10.96 4.79
CA VAL A 84 -14.00 10.03 5.39
C VAL A 84 -15.12 9.66 4.43
N LYS A 85 -15.71 10.63 3.71
CA LYS A 85 -16.72 10.36 2.67
C LYS A 85 -16.17 9.48 1.54
N TRP A 86 -14.93 9.71 1.10
CA TRP A 86 -14.25 8.85 0.13
C TRP A 86 -14.07 7.42 0.66
N MET A 87 -13.71 7.24 1.93
CA MET A 87 -13.63 5.90 2.53
C MET A 87 -14.99 5.20 2.51
N MET A 88 -16.10 5.91 2.73
CA MET A 88 -17.44 5.32 2.63
C MET A 88 -17.75 4.82 1.21
N GLY A 89 -17.36 5.57 0.17
CA GLY A 89 -17.47 5.09 -1.22
C GLY A 89 -16.61 3.87 -1.52
N CYS A 90 -15.42 3.78 -0.92
CA CYS A 90 -14.59 2.58 -0.99
C CYS A 90 -15.28 1.38 -0.31
N PHE A 91 -15.95 1.61 0.82
CA PHE A 91 -16.64 0.55 1.56
C PHE A 91 -17.84 -0.03 0.81
N ASP A 92 -18.62 0.79 0.10
CA ASP A 92 -19.68 0.32 -0.81
C ASP A 92 -19.08 -0.55 -1.95
N ALA A 93 -17.95 -0.11 -2.52
CA ALA A 93 -17.27 -0.89 -3.56
C ALA A 93 -16.65 -2.21 -3.05
N LEU A 94 -16.18 -2.25 -1.80
CA LEU A 94 -15.69 -3.46 -1.13
C LEU A 94 -16.83 -4.45 -0.83
N GLU A 95 -17.99 -3.96 -0.35
CA GLU A 95 -19.17 -4.80 -0.07
C GLU A 95 -19.64 -5.56 -1.31
N ARG A 96 -19.60 -4.89 -2.46
CA ARG A 96 -19.98 -5.45 -3.76
C ARG A 96 -18.86 -6.27 -4.41
N GLN A 97 -17.68 -6.31 -3.78
CA GLN A 97 -16.46 -6.93 -4.29
C GLN A 97 -15.97 -6.37 -5.63
N TYR A 98 -16.35 -5.13 -5.96
CA TYR A 98 -15.98 -4.48 -7.21
C TYR A 98 -14.58 -3.88 -7.15
N LEU A 99 -14.14 -3.44 -5.97
CA LEU A 99 -12.92 -2.66 -5.82
C LEU A 99 -11.66 -3.52 -5.98
N GLU A 100 -10.79 -3.19 -6.95
CA GLU A 100 -9.47 -3.80 -7.09
C GLU A 100 -8.39 -2.92 -6.44
N ILE A 101 -8.41 -1.61 -6.70
CA ILE A 101 -7.37 -0.69 -6.23
C ILE A 101 -8.00 0.61 -5.73
N VAL A 102 -7.58 1.06 -4.55
CA VAL A 102 -7.68 2.45 -4.11
C VAL A 102 -6.32 3.09 -4.30
N PHE A 103 -6.26 4.19 -5.02
CA PHE A 103 -5.07 4.97 -5.23
C PHE A 103 -5.26 6.37 -4.66
N ILE A 104 -4.43 6.75 -3.69
CA ILE A 104 -4.39 8.09 -3.12
C ILE A 104 -3.15 8.78 -3.67
N GLY A 105 -3.34 9.90 -4.37
CA GLY A 105 -2.24 10.73 -4.88
C GLY A 105 -2.11 12.01 -4.06
N VAL A 106 -0.87 12.38 -3.76
CA VAL A 106 -0.50 13.67 -3.19
C VAL A 106 0.14 14.51 -4.28
N TYR A 107 -0.35 15.73 -4.46
CA TYR A 107 0.15 16.67 -5.46
C TYR A 107 0.22 18.08 -4.88
N THR A 108 1.09 18.92 -5.44
CA THR A 108 1.40 20.27 -4.93
C THR A 108 0.76 21.36 -5.78
N ASN A 109 0.56 21.12 -7.08
CA ASN A 109 -0.02 22.08 -8.01
C ASN A 109 -1.52 21.78 -8.26
N PRO A 110 -2.45 22.62 -7.78
CA PRO A 110 -3.88 22.42 -7.97
C PRO A 110 -4.32 22.44 -9.44
N ASP A 111 -3.59 23.17 -10.30
CA ASP A 111 -3.90 23.30 -11.72
C ASP A 111 -3.49 22.05 -12.53
N VAL A 112 -2.58 21.26 -11.98
CA VAL A 112 -2.05 20.05 -12.63
C VAL A 112 -2.16 18.85 -11.67
N PRO A 113 -3.38 18.40 -11.37
CA PRO A 113 -3.62 17.36 -10.36
C PRO A 113 -3.19 15.96 -10.83
N THR A 114 -2.64 15.84 -12.04
CA THR A 114 -2.08 14.60 -12.60
C THR A 114 -0.63 14.38 -12.22
N HIS A 115 0.07 15.42 -11.77
CA HIS A 115 1.48 15.35 -11.36
C HIS A 115 1.56 15.13 -9.85
N ILE A 116 1.98 13.94 -9.45
CA ILE A 116 2.00 13.51 -8.05
C ILE A 116 3.43 13.41 -7.54
N VAL A 117 3.62 13.76 -6.28
CA VAL A 117 4.92 13.68 -5.56
C VAL A 117 4.99 12.50 -4.60
N GLU A 118 3.83 11.94 -4.25
CA GLU A 118 3.69 10.78 -3.36
C GLU A 118 2.38 10.07 -3.67
N SER A 119 2.35 8.74 -3.53
CA SER A 119 1.11 7.98 -3.68
C SER A 119 1.04 6.75 -2.80
N TYR A 120 -0.19 6.38 -2.45
CA TYR A 120 -0.54 5.24 -1.62
C TYR A 120 -1.53 4.36 -2.36
N GLN A 121 -1.15 3.12 -2.59
CA GLN A 121 -1.93 2.16 -3.35
C GLN A 121 -2.35 1.01 -2.45
N PHE A 122 -3.66 0.87 -2.25
CA PHE A 122 -4.29 -0.26 -1.59
C PHE A 122 -4.83 -1.19 -2.67
N LYS A 123 -4.29 -2.39 -2.77
CA LYS A 123 -4.80 -3.42 -3.68
C LYS A 123 -5.59 -4.45 -2.88
N PHE A 124 -6.78 -4.74 -3.36
CA PHE A 124 -7.69 -5.73 -2.79
C PHE A 124 -7.74 -6.96 -3.70
N ARG A 125 -7.89 -8.13 -3.08
CA ARG A 125 -8.25 -9.37 -3.75
C ARG A 125 -9.33 -10.07 -2.93
N TYR A 126 -10.26 -10.71 -3.62
CA TYR A 126 -11.36 -11.46 -3.01
C TYR A 126 -11.18 -12.94 -3.32
N THR A 127 -11.47 -13.77 -2.33
CA THR A 127 -11.37 -15.21 -2.46
C THR A 127 -12.68 -15.87 -2.05
N GLU A 128 -13.27 -16.65 -2.95
CA GLU A 128 -14.49 -17.42 -2.65
C GLU A 128 -14.19 -18.69 -1.83
N LYS A 129 -12.97 -19.22 -1.94
CA LYS A 129 -12.57 -20.55 -1.40
C LYS A 129 -11.51 -20.51 -0.30
N GLY A 130 -11.21 -19.35 0.27
CA GLY A 130 -9.99 -19.21 1.07
C GLY A 130 -8.83 -18.63 0.25
N PRO A 131 -7.72 -18.27 0.91
CA PRO A 131 -6.60 -17.63 0.24
C PRO A 131 -5.93 -18.56 -0.79
N GLU A 132 -6.03 -18.22 -2.08
CA GLU A 132 -5.22 -18.85 -3.13
C GLU A 132 -3.88 -18.11 -3.23
N MET A 133 -2.81 -18.73 -2.72
CA MET A 133 -1.45 -18.27 -3.00
C MET A 133 -1.03 -18.70 -4.40
N ASP A 134 -0.84 -17.71 -5.27
CA ASP A 134 -0.22 -17.89 -6.58
C ASP A 134 1.31 -17.89 -6.44
N ILE A 135 1.88 -18.94 -5.82
CA ILE A 135 3.33 -19.24 -5.84
C ILE A 135 3.51 -20.75 -5.74
N PHE A 136 4.17 -21.33 -6.76
CA PHE A 136 4.78 -22.66 -6.75
C PHE A 136 5.51 -22.93 -5.41
N ARG A 137 4.83 -23.56 -4.46
CA ARG A 137 5.43 -24.12 -3.25
C ARG A 137 4.97 -25.56 -3.17
N ASN A 138 5.93 -26.44 -3.45
CA ASN A 138 5.85 -27.87 -3.23
C ASN A 138 5.64 -28.12 -1.73
N ASN A 139 4.39 -28.22 -1.29
CA ASN A 139 3.92 -29.08 -0.19
C ASN A 139 2.41 -28.87 0.04
N GLU A 140 1.68 -29.97 -0.10
CA GLU A 140 0.24 -30.10 0.11
C GLU A 140 -0.14 -29.91 1.58
N SER A 141 -0.22 -28.66 2.02
CA SER A 141 -0.89 -28.29 3.25
C SER A 141 -1.55 -26.94 3.00
N GLY A 142 -2.86 -26.93 2.79
CA GLY A 142 -3.63 -25.70 2.70
C GLY A 142 -3.44 -24.90 3.98
N LEU A 143 -2.53 -23.92 3.95
CA LEU A 143 -2.25 -23.07 5.09
C LEU A 143 -3.44 -22.13 5.25
N GLN A 144 -4.44 -22.57 6.01
CA GLN A 144 -5.51 -21.73 6.54
C GLN A 144 -4.84 -20.56 7.27
N VAL A 145 -5.06 -19.33 6.79
CA VAL A 145 -4.53 -18.13 7.45
C VAL A 145 -5.12 -18.05 8.84
N SER A 146 -4.28 -18.16 9.86
CA SER A 146 -4.75 -18.06 11.24
C SER A 146 -5.03 -16.61 11.60
N LEU A 147 -5.93 -16.39 12.56
CA LEU A 147 -6.18 -15.06 13.11
C LEU A 147 -4.90 -14.42 13.67
N ASP A 148 -4.01 -15.23 14.25
CA ASP A 148 -2.74 -14.77 14.81
C ASP A 148 -1.79 -14.26 13.71
N ASP A 149 -1.75 -14.93 12.56
CA ASP A 149 -1.00 -14.47 11.39
C ASP A 149 -1.58 -13.14 10.87
N THR A 150 -2.91 -13.03 10.78
CA THR A 150 -3.57 -11.78 10.40
C THR A 150 -3.24 -10.65 11.38
N LYS A 151 -3.27 -10.91 12.70
CA LYS A 151 -2.91 -9.94 13.75
C LYS A 151 -1.48 -9.45 13.59
N LYS A 152 -0.53 -10.38 13.52
CA LYS A 152 0.90 -10.09 13.32
C LYS A 152 1.15 -9.30 12.04
N ALA A 153 0.53 -9.69 10.92
CA ALA A 153 0.67 -9.00 9.65
C ALA A 153 0.11 -7.56 9.71
N SER A 154 -1.01 -7.36 10.42
CA SER A 154 -1.63 -6.04 10.60
C SER A 154 -0.74 -5.11 11.39
N LEU A 155 -0.26 -5.57 12.54
CA LEU A 155 0.67 -4.83 13.39
C LEU A 155 1.96 -4.49 12.65
N LEU A 156 2.53 -5.45 11.92
CA LEU A 156 3.73 -5.24 11.13
C LEU A 156 3.51 -4.20 10.02
N LEU A 157 2.35 -4.21 9.36
CA LEU A 157 1.99 -3.22 8.35
C LEU A 157 1.95 -1.82 8.96
N VAL A 158 1.27 -1.64 10.11
CA VAL A 158 1.20 -0.32 10.79
C VAL A 158 2.58 0.12 11.27
N ARG A 159 3.38 -0.76 11.87
CA ARG A 159 4.75 -0.42 12.31
C ARG A 159 5.66 -0.03 11.14
N LYS A 160 5.62 -0.77 10.04
CA LYS A 160 6.36 -0.42 8.80
C LYS A 160 5.90 0.89 8.21
N LEU A 161 4.61 1.19 8.29
CA LEU A 161 4.08 2.48 7.87
C LEU A 161 4.67 3.62 8.71
N TYR A 162 4.64 3.50 10.04
CA TYR A 162 5.26 4.48 10.94
C TYR A 162 6.75 4.68 10.64
N LEU A 163 7.50 3.59 10.51
CA LEU A 163 8.92 3.65 10.20
C LEU A 163 9.17 4.33 8.84
N LEU A 164 8.44 3.96 7.79
CA LEU A 164 8.62 4.54 6.47
C LEU A 164 8.29 6.04 6.49
N MET A 165 7.17 6.44 7.09
CA MET A 165 6.76 7.85 7.16
C MET A 165 7.75 8.72 7.93
N GLN A 166 8.37 8.20 9.00
CA GLN A 166 9.38 8.92 9.79
C GLN A 166 10.66 9.19 8.99
N ASN A 167 10.98 8.37 8.00
CA ASN A 167 12.18 8.55 7.18
C ASN A 167 11.90 9.28 5.85
N LEU A 168 10.65 9.67 5.58
CA LEU A 168 10.31 10.54 4.46
C LEU A 168 10.39 11.99 4.91
N SER A 169 10.98 12.85 4.08
CA SER A 169 10.96 14.30 4.33
C SER A 169 9.53 14.82 4.44
N ALA A 170 9.35 15.93 5.15
CA ALA A 170 8.06 16.58 5.32
C ALA A 170 7.40 16.87 3.96
N LEU A 171 6.06 16.84 3.92
CA LEU A 171 5.33 17.34 2.76
C LEU A 171 5.52 18.85 2.63
N PRO A 172 5.51 19.41 1.40
CA PRO A 172 5.40 20.84 1.19
C PRO A 172 4.17 21.42 1.91
N SER A 173 4.21 22.71 2.24
CA SER A 173 3.16 23.36 3.06
C SER A 173 1.77 23.29 2.44
N ASN A 174 1.69 23.28 1.10
CA ASN A 174 0.44 23.18 0.36
C ASN A 174 0.45 21.88 -0.44
N VAL A 175 -0.36 20.94 0.01
CA VAL A 175 -0.60 19.67 -0.68
C VAL A 175 -2.09 19.44 -0.86
N TYR A 176 -2.40 18.73 -1.92
CA TYR A 176 -3.75 18.34 -2.28
C TYR A 176 -3.81 16.83 -2.39
N LEU A 177 -4.97 16.28 -2.06
CA LEU A 177 -5.25 14.86 -2.15
C LEU A 177 -6.25 14.59 -3.27
N THR A 178 -6.03 13.48 -3.95
CA THR A 178 -7.01 12.86 -4.83
C THR A 178 -7.12 11.38 -4.52
N MET A 179 -8.31 10.81 -4.70
CA MET A 179 -8.54 9.38 -4.56
C MET A 179 -9.15 8.83 -5.85
N ASN A 180 -8.50 7.80 -6.38
CA ASN A 180 -8.96 7.07 -7.56
C ASN A 180 -9.31 5.63 -7.18
N LEU A 181 -10.42 5.15 -7.70
CA LEU A 181 -10.88 3.77 -7.55
C LEU A 181 -10.79 3.05 -8.89
N TYR A 182 -10.22 1.86 -8.85
CA TYR A 182 -10.15 0.93 -9.98
C TYR A 182 -10.90 -0.34 -9.61
N TYR A 183 -11.65 -0.89 -10.56
CA TYR A 183 -12.55 -2.00 -10.33
C TYR A 183 -12.19 -3.21 -11.17
N TYR A 184 -12.72 -4.35 -10.78
CA TYR A 184 -12.69 -5.56 -11.58
C TYR A 184 -13.65 -5.44 -12.78
N ASP A 185 -13.08 -5.33 -13.98
CA ASP A 185 -13.79 -5.11 -15.25
C ASP A 185 -14.83 -6.20 -15.57
N ASN A 186 -14.62 -7.43 -15.08
CA ASN A 186 -15.45 -8.59 -15.38
C ASN A 186 -16.75 -8.68 -14.57
N ILE A 187 -16.86 -7.96 -13.45
CA ILE A 187 -18.01 -8.06 -12.53
C ILE A 187 -18.69 -6.72 -12.24
N THR A 188 -18.04 -5.60 -12.55
CA THR A 188 -18.52 -4.27 -12.18
C THR A 188 -19.44 -3.70 -13.26
N PRO A 189 -20.70 -3.35 -12.96
CA PRO A 189 -21.59 -2.72 -13.92
C PRO A 189 -21.03 -1.40 -14.46
N ALA A 190 -21.28 -1.11 -15.74
CA ALA A 190 -20.75 0.08 -16.40
C ALA A 190 -21.28 1.39 -15.80
N ASP A 191 -22.50 1.36 -15.27
CA ASP A 191 -23.24 2.46 -14.65
C ASP A 191 -23.03 2.54 -13.12
N TYR A 192 -22.35 1.57 -12.51
CA TYR A 192 -22.05 1.61 -11.09
C TYR A 192 -21.29 2.89 -10.74
N GLN A 193 -21.68 3.61 -9.70
CA GLN A 193 -20.93 4.76 -9.22
C GLN A 193 -20.93 4.79 -7.68
N PRO A 194 -19.77 4.62 -7.03
CA PRO A 194 -19.74 4.64 -5.58
C PRO A 194 -20.08 6.04 -5.04
N PRO A 195 -20.69 6.12 -3.84
CA PRO A 195 -20.96 7.38 -3.17
C PRO A 195 -19.70 8.23 -3.03
N GLY A 196 -19.78 9.52 -3.40
CA GLY A 196 -18.64 10.41 -3.31
C GLY A 196 -17.54 10.10 -4.34
N PHE A 197 -17.87 9.49 -5.48
CA PHE A 197 -16.98 9.37 -6.64
C PHE A 197 -17.69 9.74 -7.93
N LYS A 198 -16.90 10.11 -8.95
CA LYS A 198 -17.37 10.29 -10.33
C LYS A 198 -16.56 9.49 -11.33
N GLU A 199 -17.12 9.27 -12.51
CA GLU A 199 -16.37 8.68 -13.62
C GLU A 199 -15.07 9.49 -13.85
N GLY A 200 -13.96 8.77 -13.92
CA GLY A 200 -12.64 9.37 -14.08
C GLY A 200 -12.35 9.50 -15.56
N GLU A 201 -11.93 10.70 -15.96
CA GLU A 201 -11.31 10.90 -17.26
C GLU A 201 -9.91 10.27 -17.18
N CYS A 202 -9.59 9.38 -18.12
CA CYS A 202 -8.38 8.57 -18.08
C CYS A 202 -7.13 9.43 -18.25
N ASP A 203 -6.61 9.94 -17.14
CA ASP A 203 -5.35 10.67 -17.09
C ASP A 203 -4.27 9.76 -16.56
N ARG A 204 -3.21 9.60 -17.36
CA ARG A 204 -1.96 9.04 -16.87
C ARG A 204 -1.50 9.94 -15.73
N LEU A 205 -1.44 9.40 -14.53
CA LEU A 205 -0.74 10.07 -13.43
C LEU A 205 0.75 10.07 -13.76
N TRP A 206 1.35 11.24 -13.68
CA TRP A 206 2.78 11.44 -13.86
C TRP A 206 3.41 11.59 -12.50
N PHE A 207 4.48 10.86 -12.25
CA PHE A 207 5.22 11.02 -11.02
C PHE A 207 6.26 12.13 -11.22
N GLU A 208 6.24 13.13 -10.35
CA GLU A 208 7.26 14.18 -10.35
C GLU A 208 8.56 13.60 -9.78
N GLY A 209 9.65 13.69 -10.56
CA GLY A 209 10.96 13.14 -10.18
C GLY A 209 11.05 11.62 -10.36
N ILE A 210 12.03 11.00 -9.67
CA ILE A 210 12.29 9.57 -9.77
C ILE A 210 11.43 8.84 -8.71
N PRO A 211 10.43 8.02 -9.11
CA PRO A 211 9.61 7.28 -8.16
C PRO A 211 10.41 6.14 -7.53
N VAL A 212 10.26 5.97 -6.22
CA VAL A 212 10.73 4.78 -5.51
C VAL A 212 9.56 4.08 -4.85
N HIS A 213 9.45 2.78 -5.11
CA HIS A 213 8.31 1.96 -4.70
C HIS A 213 8.61 1.12 -3.47
N PHE A 214 7.79 1.27 -2.44
CA PHE A 214 7.84 0.54 -1.18
C PHE A 214 6.69 -0.46 -1.09
N LYS A 215 7.04 -1.73 -0.86
CA LYS A 215 6.07 -2.75 -0.45
C LYS A 215 5.95 -2.72 1.06
N VAL A 216 4.97 -2.00 1.58
CA VAL A 216 4.79 -1.83 3.04
C VAL A 216 4.34 -3.12 3.68
N GLY A 217 3.33 -3.78 3.11
CA GLY A 217 2.85 -5.04 3.65
C GLY A 217 1.59 -5.56 2.98
N GLU A 218 1.19 -6.73 3.43
CA GLU A 218 0.01 -7.44 2.99
C GLU A 218 -0.65 -8.09 4.21
N VAL A 219 -1.95 -7.91 4.33
CA VAL A 219 -2.77 -8.52 5.37
C VAL A 219 -3.79 -9.40 4.70
N GLN A 220 -3.81 -10.67 5.09
CA GLN A 220 -4.67 -11.67 4.52
C GLN A 220 -5.63 -12.19 5.59
N THR A 221 -6.85 -12.49 5.15
CA THR A 221 -7.87 -13.20 5.90
C THR A 221 -8.34 -14.38 5.04
N ALA A 222 -9.32 -15.15 5.50
CA ALA A 222 -9.87 -16.24 4.68
C ALA A 222 -10.50 -15.74 3.36
N PHE A 223 -11.14 -14.57 3.33
CA PHE A 223 -11.95 -14.14 2.17
C PHE A 223 -11.41 -12.91 1.43
N HIS A 224 -10.47 -12.20 2.03
CA HIS A 224 -9.94 -10.95 1.51
C HIS A 224 -8.45 -10.81 1.76
N THR A 225 -7.76 -10.18 0.82
CA THR A 225 -6.38 -9.73 0.95
C THR A 225 -6.32 -8.22 0.71
N LEU A 226 -5.63 -7.51 1.60
CA LEU A 226 -5.29 -6.09 1.45
C LEU A 226 -3.77 -5.94 1.35
N ARG A 227 -3.28 -5.33 0.27
CA ARG A 227 -1.86 -5.03 0.07
C ARG A 227 -1.64 -3.52 -0.04
N LEU A 228 -0.70 -2.99 0.75
CA LEU A 228 -0.33 -1.57 0.72
C LEU A 228 1.04 -1.37 0.05
N ARG A 229 1.07 -0.49 -0.95
CA ARG A 229 2.29 0.02 -1.58
C ARG A 229 2.34 1.53 -1.48
N ILE A 230 3.54 2.07 -1.36
CA ILE A 230 3.78 3.51 -1.26
C ILE A 230 4.81 3.87 -2.31
N THR A 231 4.61 4.97 -3.01
CA THR A 231 5.60 5.51 -3.94
C THR A 231 5.92 6.94 -3.55
N ALA A 232 7.20 7.25 -3.38
CA ALA A 232 7.69 8.58 -3.02
C ALA A 232 8.83 8.99 -3.97
N GLU A 233 9.03 10.30 -4.11
CA GLU A 233 10.14 10.87 -4.88
C GLU A 233 11.48 10.62 -4.20
N GLN A 234 12.50 10.26 -4.98
CA GLN A 234 13.79 9.79 -4.49
C GLN A 234 14.51 10.80 -3.58
N GLY A 235 14.46 12.10 -3.91
CA GLY A 235 15.06 13.17 -3.12
C GLY A 235 14.47 13.33 -1.72
N ARG A 236 13.30 12.75 -1.46
CA ARG A 236 12.61 12.83 -0.15
C ARG A 236 13.09 11.80 0.86
N MET A 237 14.11 11.03 0.53
CA MET A 237 14.51 9.83 1.26
C MET A 237 15.98 9.83 1.69
N GLU A 238 16.63 10.98 1.69
CA GLU A 238 18.03 11.12 2.10
C GLU A 238 18.29 10.54 3.50
N GLN A 239 17.30 10.56 4.39
CA GLN A 239 17.40 10.00 5.74
C GLN A 239 17.46 8.45 5.77
N LEU A 240 16.84 7.74 4.82
CA LEU A 240 16.96 6.27 4.71
C LEU A 240 18.35 5.85 4.21
N ARG A 241 19.00 6.68 3.39
CA ARG A 241 20.35 6.38 2.85
C ARG A 241 21.44 6.53 3.92
N GLY A 242 21.27 7.47 4.85
CA GLY A 242 22.25 7.74 5.92
C GLY A 242 22.50 6.56 6.87
N ASN A 243 21.56 5.62 6.98
CA ASN A 243 21.71 4.45 7.86
C ASN A 243 22.39 3.25 7.18
N HIS A 244 22.47 3.22 5.84
CA HIS A 244 23.15 2.13 5.13
C HIS A 244 24.59 2.46 4.72
N LEU A 245 24.95 3.74 4.55
CA LEU A 245 26.32 4.13 4.18
C LEU A 245 27.30 4.21 5.36
N ARG A 246 26.83 4.32 6.60
CA ARG A 246 27.72 4.40 7.78
C ARG A 246 28.33 3.06 8.21
N GLU A 247 27.73 1.94 7.81
CA GLU A 247 28.28 0.61 8.10
C GLU A 247 29.31 0.16 7.06
N THR A 248 29.21 0.63 5.80
CA THR A 248 30.10 0.16 4.72
C THR A 248 31.44 0.92 4.63
N GLU A 249 31.53 2.14 5.18
CA GLU A 249 32.78 2.93 5.17
C GLU A 249 33.74 2.60 6.33
N GLN A 250 33.26 1.90 7.39
CA GLN A 250 34.12 1.51 8.52
C GLN A 250 34.79 0.13 8.35
N ASP A 251 34.24 -0.74 7.50
CA ASP A 251 34.87 -2.03 7.17
C ASP A 251 35.89 -1.93 6.03
N SER A 252 35.74 -0.96 5.12
CA SER A 252 36.63 -0.79 3.97
C SER A 252 37.99 -0.14 4.30
N GLN A 253 38.20 0.35 5.53
CA GLN A 253 39.50 0.85 5.99
C GLN A 253 40.31 -0.18 6.80
N ARG A 254 39.74 -1.34 7.16
CA ARG A 254 40.45 -2.39 7.92
C ARG A 254 41.05 -3.49 7.07
N GLU A 255 40.66 -3.63 5.80
CA GLU A 255 41.15 -4.70 4.92
C GLU A 255 42.35 -4.32 4.02
N MET A 256 42.87 -3.09 4.10
CA MET A 256 43.99 -2.64 3.26
C MET A 256 45.41 -2.96 3.79
N MET A 257 45.56 -3.75 4.86
CA MET A 257 46.90 -4.10 5.42
C MET A 257 47.27 -5.58 5.35
N ASN A 258 46.42 -6.46 4.84
CA ASN A 258 46.74 -7.88 4.71
C ASN A 258 46.29 -8.38 3.33
N ASP A 259 47.20 -8.35 2.36
CA ASP A 259 47.72 -9.59 1.76
C ASP A 259 48.60 -9.23 0.56
N HIS A 260 49.91 -9.18 0.82
CA HIS A 260 50.91 -9.20 -0.23
C HIS A 260 51.30 -10.67 -0.42
N CYS A 261 50.98 -11.23 -1.60
CA CYS A 261 51.66 -12.34 -2.30
C CYS A 261 50.72 -13.49 -2.73
N LYS A 262 50.16 -13.42 -3.95
CA LYS A 262 50.61 -14.20 -5.12
C LYS A 262 49.81 -13.89 -6.39
N LYS A 263 50.55 -13.92 -7.48
CA LYS A 263 50.23 -13.50 -8.86
C LYS A 263 49.66 -14.66 -9.69
N MET A 264 48.88 -14.28 -10.71
CA MET A 264 48.62 -14.94 -12.01
C MET A 264 47.64 -16.13 -11.97
N ASN A 265 46.66 -16.29 -12.88
CA ASN A 265 46.49 -15.79 -14.25
C ASN A 265 45.02 -15.97 -14.72
N ASP A 266 44.72 -15.30 -15.85
CA ASP A 266 43.72 -15.60 -16.89
C ASP A 266 42.39 -14.83 -16.95
N GLU A 267 42.22 -14.28 -18.16
CA GLU A 267 41.22 -13.36 -18.69
C GLU A 267 39.83 -13.99 -18.87
N GLN A 268 38.76 -13.18 -18.74
CA GLN A 268 37.83 -12.87 -19.84
C GLN A 268 36.61 -12.02 -19.38
N ASP A 269 36.39 -10.96 -20.16
CA ASP A 269 35.13 -10.35 -20.58
C ASP A 269 34.09 -9.80 -19.57
N LEU A 270 34.00 -8.46 -19.55
CA LEU A 270 32.79 -7.70 -19.25
C LEU A 270 31.81 -7.80 -20.44
N PRO A 271 30.48 -7.74 -20.22
CA PRO A 271 29.86 -6.43 -20.32
C PRO A 271 28.78 -6.11 -19.28
N SER A 272 28.69 -4.81 -19.02
CA SER A 272 27.64 -4.07 -18.32
C SER A 272 26.27 -4.30 -18.95
N GLU A 273 25.25 -4.60 -18.13
CA GLU A 273 23.84 -4.50 -18.52
C GLU A 273 23.09 -3.64 -17.49
N ASP A 274 22.73 -2.44 -17.95
CA ASP A 274 21.89 -1.44 -17.30
C ASP A 274 20.45 -1.68 -17.79
N GLU A 275 19.66 -2.48 -17.08
CA GLU A 275 18.29 -2.83 -17.50
C GLU A 275 17.25 -1.90 -16.84
N SER A 276 17.08 -0.73 -17.45
CA SER A 276 15.90 0.11 -17.26
C SER A 276 14.69 -0.55 -17.95
N ALA A 277 13.67 -0.94 -17.18
CA ALA A 277 12.50 -1.63 -17.68
C ALA A 277 11.63 -0.73 -18.59
N GLN A 278 11.89 -0.80 -19.91
CA GLN A 278 11.01 -0.28 -20.95
C GLN A 278 9.85 -1.26 -21.20
N PHE A 279 8.61 -0.77 -21.06
CA PHE A 279 7.41 -1.51 -21.44
C PHE A 279 7.39 -1.78 -22.95
N LYS A 280 7.52 -3.07 -23.32
CA LYS A 280 7.42 -3.59 -24.69
C LYS A 280 6.07 -3.26 -25.34
N LYS A 281 6.13 -2.64 -26.53
CA LYS A 281 5.00 -2.55 -27.48
C LYS A 281 4.74 -3.92 -28.13
N PRO A 282 3.49 -4.35 -28.36
CA PRO A 282 3.21 -5.55 -29.14
C PRO A 282 3.55 -5.33 -30.63
N ARG A 283 4.30 -6.26 -31.24
CA ARG A 283 4.51 -6.35 -32.69
C ARG A 283 3.20 -6.77 -33.39
N ARG A 284 2.81 -6.05 -34.44
CA ARG A 284 1.71 -6.42 -35.35
C ARG A 284 2.18 -7.51 -36.33
N PRO A 285 1.38 -8.57 -36.62
CA PRO A 285 1.59 -9.40 -37.80
C PRO A 285 1.10 -8.67 -39.07
N LYS A 286 1.80 -8.90 -40.19
CA LYS A 286 1.42 -8.39 -41.52
C LYS A 286 0.19 -9.13 -42.08
N VAL A 287 -0.63 -8.38 -42.79
CA VAL A 287 -1.99 -8.69 -43.30
C VAL A 287 -2.00 -9.71 -44.45
N ALA A 288 -2.98 -10.62 -44.43
CA ALA A 288 -3.61 -11.15 -45.64
C ALA A 288 -5.10 -10.71 -45.64
N LYS A 289 -5.55 -10.12 -46.75
CA LYS A 289 -6.88 -9.50 -46.94
C LYS A 289 -8.02 -10.53 -46.92
N LYS A 290 -9.12 -10.21 -46.22
CA LYS A 290 -10.50 -10.17 -46.78
C LYS A 290 -11.54 -9.63 -45.77
N ASN A 291 -12.25 -8.59 -46.21
CA ASN A 291 -13.61 -8.09 -45.92
C ASN A 291 -14.16 -7.87 -44.49
N ALA A 292 -14.41 -6.58 -44.21
CA ALA A 292 -15.60 -5.93 -43.59
C ALA A 292 -16.21 -6.44 -42.27
N ALA A 293 -16.08 -5.63 -41.20
CA ALA A 293 -17.18 -4.94 -40.49
C ALA A 293 -16.63 -4.28 -39.20
N SER A 294 -17.03 -3.04 -38.94
CA SER A 294 -16.59 -2.16 -37.86
C SER A 294 -17.27 -2.49 -36.51
N LYS A 295 -16.48 -2.58 -35.42
CA LYS A 295 -16.95 -2.38 -34.02
C LYS A 295 -15.86 -1.69 -33.18
N PRO A 296 -16.22 -0.76 -32.27
CA PRO A 296 -15.25 0.11 -31.61
C PRO A 296 -14.59 -0.55 -30.39
N VAL A 297 -13.37 -0.09 -30.12
CA VAL A 297 -12.45 -0.55 -29.07
C VAL A 297 -12.83 0.05 -27.70
N VAL A 298 -13.03 -0.82 -26.70
CA VAL A 298 -13.32 -0.45 -25.31
C VAL A 298 -12.02 -0.04 -24.60
N LYS A 299 -11.98 1.20 -24.09
CA LYS A 299 -10.87 1.76 -23.30
C LYS A 299 -11.01 1.36 -21.82
N LYS A 300 -9.88 1.01 -21.19
CA LYS A 300 -9.76 0.79 -19.74
C LYS A 300 -10.27 2.01 -18.95
N ARG A 301 -11.13 1.78 -17.95
CA ARG A 301 -11.81 2.83 -17.17
C ARG A 301 -11.26 2.92 -15.75
N THR A 302 -10.96 4.13 -15.32
CA THR A 302 -10.47 4.52 -13.99
C THR A 302 -11.47 5.55 -13.42
N ARG A 303 -11.71 5.64 -12.09
CA ARG A 303 -12.66 6.62 -11.50
C ARG A 303 -11.98 7.53 -10.47
N ARG A 304 -12.31 8.84 -10.43
CA ARG A 304 -11.59 9.90 -9.66
C ARG A 304 -12.51 10.85 -8.89
N GLN A 305 -12.03 11.38 -7.76
CA GLN A 305 -12.52 12.62 -7.12
C GLN A 305 -11.39 13.51 -6.55
#